data_AF-A0A1U7SG13-F1
#
_entry.id   AF-A0A1U7SG13-F1
#
_cell.length_a   1.000
_cell.length_b   1.000
_cell.length_c   1.000
_cell.angle_alpha   90.00
_cell.angle_beta   90.00
_cell.angle_gamma   90.00
#
_symmetry.space_group_name_H-M   'P 1'
#
loop_
_entity.id
_entity.type
_entity.pdbx_description
1 polymer ?
#
loop_
_entity_poly.entity_id
_entity_poly.type
_entity_poly.pdbx_seq_one_letter_code
_entity_poly.pdbx_strand_id
1 'polypeptide(L)'
;MCPSGFRNFLLLAYSLLFAGLSAVPQSFSPSLRSWSGAACRLSRAESERRCRAPGQPPGSPLCHGRGRCDCGVCICHVTEPGTYFGPLCECHEWVCETYDGSTCAGTCHCGRCKCDNSDGNGLVYGKFCECDDRECIDDETEEICGGHGKCYCGNCYCEAGWHGDKCEFQCDITPWESKRRCTSPDGKICSNRGTCVCGECSCHDVDPTGDWGDIHGDTCECDERDCRAVYDRYSDDFCSGHGQCNCGRCDCKVGWYGKKCEHPRSCMLSTEESLKKCQGSSDLPCSGRGKCECGKCTCYPPGDRRVYGKTCECDDRHCEDLEGIICGGHGTCSCGRCICEKGWFGKLCQHPRKCNMTEEQSKSLCESADGILCSGKGSCHCGRCICSAEEWYISGEFCDCDDRDCDKHDGLICTGNGICSCGNCECWDGWNGNACEIWLGTEYS
;
A
#
# COMPACT_ATOMS: atom_id res chain seq x y z
N MET A 1 22.52 -28.55 37.01
CA MET A 1 22.52 -28.69 38.49
C MET A 1 21.11 -29.10 38.91
N CYS A 2 20.99 -30.25 39.56
CA CYS A 2 19.79 -30.80 40.21
C CYS A 2 19.17 -29.81 41.25
N PRO A 3 17.93 -30.01 41.78
CA PRO A 3 17.34 -31.34 41.95
C PRO A 3 15.82 -31.56 41.83
N SER A 4 15.56 -32.85 41.67
CA SER A 4 14.42 -33.71 42.00
C SER A 4 13.79 -33.49 43.38
N GLY A 5 12.49 -33.76 43.52
CA GLY A 5 11.78 -33.87 44.79
C GLY A 5 10.60 -34.84 44.74
N PHE A 6 10.74 -35.95 45.48
CA PHE A 6 9.85 -37.11 45.69
C PHE A 6 8.70 -36.85 46.68
N ARG A 7 7.54 -37.51 46.49
CA ARG A 7 6.66 -38.25 47.48
C ARG A 7 5.18 -38.22 47.04
N ASN A 8 4.52 -39.32 46.71
CA ASN A 8 4.02 -40.48 47.49
C ASN A 8 2.51 -40.42 47.77
N PHE A 9 1.82 -41.50 47.35
CA PHE A 9 0.63 -42.16 47.90
C PHE A 9 -0.67 -41.35 48.11
N LEU A 10 -1.71 -41.73 47.38
CA LEU A 10 -2.97 -42.22 47.97
C LEU A 10 -3.84 -42.94 46.93
N LEU A 11 -3.82 -44.28 47.02
CA LEU A 11 -4.86 -45.18 46.53
C LEU A 11 -6.14 -44.93 47.32
N LEU A 12 -7.24 -44.61 46.65
CA LEU A 12 -8.58 -44.90 47.16
C LEU A 12 -9.42 -45.50 46.03
N ALA A 13 -9.44 -46.82 46.03
CA ALA A 13 -10.51 -47.60 45.43
C ALA A 13 -11.81 -47.34 46.23
N TYR A 14 -12.87 -46.96 45.55
CA TYR A 14 -14.22 -47.20 46.05
C TYR A 14 -15.14 -47.60 44.91
N SER A 15 -15.38 -48.90 44.86
CA SER A 15 -16.40 -49.59 44.11
C SER A 15 -17.77 -49.25 44.71
N LEU A 16 -18.66 -48.68 43.90
CA LEU A 16 -20.10 -48.72 44.17
C LEU A 16 -20.84 -49.16 42.90
N LEU A 17 -21.27 -50.41 42.98
CA LEU A 17 -22.26 -51.06 42.13
C LEU A 17 -23.57 -50.27 42.18
N PHE A 18 -24.06 -49.84 41.01
CA PHE A 18 -25.49 -49.71 40.78
C PHE A 18 -25.87 -50.49 39.53
N ALA A 19 -26.55 -51.60 39.79
CA ALA A 19 -27.22 -52.43 38.83
C ALA A 19 -28.39 -51.66 38.20
N GLY A 20 -28.29 -51.40 36.90
CA GLY A 20 -29.38 -50.95 36.04
C GLY A 20 -29.57 -51.99 34.94
N LEU A 21 -30.67 -52.73 35.01
CA LEU A 21 -31.05 -53.82 34.12
C LEU A 21 -31.10 -53.38 32.65
N SER A 22 -30.12 -53.79 31.85
CA SER A 22 -30.25 -53.86 30.40
C SER A 22 -30.77 -55.26 30.04
N ALA A 23 -32.04 -55.29 29.60
CA ALA A 23 -32.64 -56.47 29.01
C ALA A 23 -31.86 -56.83 27.73
N VAL A 24 -30.99 -57.84 27.85
CA VAL A 24 -30.37 -58.53 26.73
C VAL A 24 -31.47 -59.28 25.99
N PRO A 25 -31.81 -58.94 24.72
CA PRO A 25 -32.56 -59.86 23.91
C PRO A 25 -31.62 -61.02 23.61
N GLN A 26 -32.02 -62.20 24.05
CA GLN A 26 -31.34 -63.46 23.76
C GLN A 26 -31.03 -63.52 22.27
N SER A 27 -29.75 -63.53 21.94
CA SER A 27 -29.25 -63.95 20.65
C SER A 27 -29.72 -65.39 20.45
N PHE A 28 -30.85 -65.55 19.76
CA PHE A 28 -31.20 -66.84 19.21
C PHE A 28 -30.11 -67.19 18.20
N SER A 29 -29.20 -68.06 18.58
CA SER A 29 -28.40 -68.83 17.64
C SER A 29 -29.32 -69.92 17.07
N PRO A 30 -29.66 -69.93 15.77
CA PRO A 30 -30.02 -71.16 15.11
C PRO A 30 -28.74 -71.68 14.45
N SER A 31 -27.86 -72.30 15.25
CA SER A 31 -27.00 -73.35 14.73
C SER A 31 -27.90 -74.56 14.45
N LEU A 32 -28.61 -74.51 13.32
CA LEU A 32 -29.30 -75.65 12.73
C LEU A 32 -28.82 -75.73 11.29
N ARG A 33 -27.67 -76.38 11.10
CA ARG A 33 -27.35 -77.02 9.83
C ARG A 33 -28.46 -78.04 9.58
N SER A 34 -29.46 -77.68 8.79
CA SER A 34 -30.42 -78.66 8.30
C SER A 34 -29.74 -79.46 7.20
N TRP A 35 -29.46 -80.71 7.54
CA TRP A 35 -29.20 -81.80 6.63
C TRP A 35 -30.22 -81.75 5.48
N SER A 36 -29.76 -81.84 4.24
CA SER A 36 -30.59 -82.12 3.08
C SER A 36 -31.26 -83.49 3.29
N GLY A 37 -32.49 -83.50 3.83
CA GLY A 37 -33.29 -84.73 3.98
C GLY A 37 -34.23 -84.86 5.19
N ALA A 38 -34.34 -83.89 6.11
CA ALA A 38 -35.27 -84.01 7.25
C ALA A 38 -36.71 -83.55 6.89
N ALA A 39 -37.72 -84.35 7.23
CA ALA A 39 -39.13 -83.98 7.05
C ALA A 39 -39.52 -82.80 7.94
N CYS A 40 -40.14 -81.77 7.36
CA CYS A 40 -40.53 -80.55 8.07
C CYS A 40 -41.54 -80.86 9.19
N ARG A 41 -41.24 -80.41 10.42
CA ARG A 41 -42.11 -80.59 11.60
C ARG A 41 -43.22 -79.53 11.71
N LEU A 42 -43.18 -78.48 10.90
CA LEU A 42 -44.19 -77.41 10.89
C LEU A 42 -45.35 -77.78 9.96
N SER A 43 -46.57 -77.38 10.32
CA SER A 43 -47.70 -77.43 9.39
C SER A 43 -47.43 -76.46 8.23
N ARG A 44 -47.98 -76.75 7.03
CA ARG A 44 -47.80 -75.91 5.85
C ARG A 44 -48.15 -74.45 6.13
N ALA A 45 -49.28 -74.19 6.78
CA ALA A 45 -49.73 -72.84 7.11
C ALA A 45 -48.79 -72.10 8.09
N GLU A 46 -48.07 -72.84 8.94
CA GLU A 46 -47.17 -72.28 9.95
C GLU A 46 -45.78 -72.00 9.38
N SER A 47 -45.29 -72.89 8.50
CA SER A 47 -44.11 -72.63 7.66
C SER A 47 -44.33 -71.40 6.78
N GLU A 48 -45.49 -71.31 6.11
CA GLU A 48 -45.82 -70.17 5.24
C GLU A 48 -45.98 -68.87 6.04
N ARG A 49 -46.51 -68.91 7.28
CA ARG A 49 -46.56 -67.75 8.18
C ARG A 49 -45.16 -67.21 8.50
N ARG A 50 -44.18 -68.09 8.77
CA ARG A 50 -42.80 -67.69 9.11
C ARG A 50 -42.03 -67.09 7.93
N CYS A 51 -42.37 -67.49 6.71
CA CYS A 51 -41.73 -67.00 5.48
C CYS A 51 -42.47 -65.81 4.85
N ARG A 52 -43.52 -65.27 5.47
CA ARG A 52 -44.29 -64.14 4.96
C ARG A 52 -43.83 -62.85 5.63
N ALA A 53 -43.69 -61.79 4.83
CA ALA A 53 -43.31 -60.49 5.37
C ALA A 53 -44.42 -59.92 6.28
N PRO A 54 -44.05 -59.20 7.36
CA PRO A 54 -45.02 -58.56 8.25
C PRO A 54 -45.97 -57.64 7.47
N GLY A 55 -47.28 -57.74 7.77
CA GLY A 55 -48.29 -56.85 7.16
C GLY A 55 -48.80 -57.26 5.77
N GLN A 56 -48.33 -58.37 5.19
CA GLN A 56 -48.85 -58.84 3.89
C GLN A 56 -50.08 -59.76 4.04
N PRO A 57 -51.08 -59.64 3.14
CA PRO A 57 -52.29 -60.47 3.18
C PRO A 57 -52.01 -61.96 2.89
N PRO A 58 -52.91 -62.87 3.32
CA PRO A 58 -52.82 -64.30 2.99
C PRO A 58 -52.80 -64.50 1.47
N GLY A 59 -51.81 -65.22 0.96
CA GLY A 59 -51.60 -65.43 -0.48
C GLY A 59 -50.55 -64.52 -1.14
N SER A 60 -50.00 -63.54 -0.41
CA SER A 60 -48.80 -62.79 -0.85
C SER A 60 -47.59 -63.71 -1.07
N PRO A 61 -46.63 -63.31 -1.93
CA PRO A 61 -45.43 -64.09 -2.20
C PRO A 61 -44.58 -64.27 -0.93
N LEU A 62 -44.17 -65.51 -0.68
CA LEU A 62 -43.27 -65.86 0.42
C LEU A 62 -41.84 -65.44 0.08
N CYS A 63 -41.02 -65.12 1.10
CA CYS A 63 -39.63 -64.73 0.91
C CYS A 63 -39.46 -63.56 -0.08
N HIS A 64 -40.38 -62.58 -0.01
CA HIS A 64 -40.48 -61.43 -0.94
C HIS A 64 -40.54 -61.79 -2.43
N GLY A 65 -40.89 -63.04 -2.77
CA GLY A 65 -40.86 -63.56 -4.14
C GLY A 65 -39.45 -63.78 -4.71
N ARG A 66 -38.42 -63.72 -3.85
CA ARG A 66 -36.99 -63.76 -4.20
C ARG A 66 -36.29 -65.00 -3.64
N GLY A 67 -37.05 -65.96 -3.15
CA GLY A 67 -36.56 -67.21 -2.58
C GLY A 67 -37.66 -68.24 -2.40
N ARG A 68 -37.25 -69.43 -1.97
CA ARG A 68 -38.13 -70.54 -1.63
C ARG A 68 -38.24 -70.69 -0.12
N CYS A 69 -39.46 -70.81 0.39
CA CYS A 69 -39.67 -71.17 1.79
C CYS A 69 -39.47 -72.69 1.97
N ASP A 70 -38.57 -73.07 2.87
CA ASP A 70 -38.34 -74.45 3.32
C ASP A 70 -38.45 -74.53 4.84
N CYS A 71 -39.50 -75.20 5.32
CA CYS A 71 -39.82 -75.39 6.73
C CYS A 71 -39.70 -74.12 7.62
N GLY A 72 -40.24 -73.00 7.15
CA GLY A 72 -40.26 -71.72 7.87
C GLY A 72 -38.97 -70.91 7.78
N VAL A 73 -38.04 -71.31 6.91
CA VAL A 73 -36.81 -70.57 6.58
C VAL A 73 -36.83 -70.23 5.09
N CYS A 74 -36.48 -69.00 4.74
CA CYS A 74 -36.35 -68.60 3.34
C CYS A 74 -34.96 -68.95 2.80
N ILE A 75 -34.93 -69.69 1.69
CA ILE A 75 -33.75 -69.97 0.89
C ILE A 75 -33.75 -69.02 -0.30
N CYS A 76 -32.88 -68.02 -0.28
CA CYS A 76 -32.85 -66.96 -1.28
C CYS A 76 -32.28 -67.45 -2.61
N HIS A 77 -32.83 -66.92 -3.71
CA HIS A 77 -32.32 -67.22 -5.04
C HIS A 77 -30.96 -66.56 -5.26
N VAL A 78 -30.06 -67.30 -5.90
CA VAL A 78 -28.78 -66.80 -6.42
C VAL A 78 -28.96 -66.66 -7.92
N THR A 79 -29.06 -65.45 -8.42
CA THR A 79 -29.18 -65.13 -9.87
C THR A 79 -28.05 -64.20 -10.27
N GLU A 80 -27.49 -64.29 -11.47
CA GLU A 80 -26.62 -63.23 -11.98
C GLU A 80 -27.49 -62.13 -12.64
N PRO A 81 -27.29 -60.83 -12.33
CA PRO A 81 -26.26 -60.22 -11.49
C PRO A 81 -26.81 -59.81 -10.11
N GLY A 82 -26.91 -60.73 -9.15
CA GLY A 82 -27.27 -60.39 -7.76
C GLY A 82 -27.80 -61.54 -6.90
N THR A 83 -27.19 -61.72 -5.73
CA THR A 83 -27.66 -62.65 -4.69
C THR A 83 -28.59 -61.90 -3.72
N TYR A 84 -29.71 -62.51 -3.34
CA TYR A 84 -30.62 -61.96 -2.32
C TYR A 84 -30.28 -62.51 -0.94
N PHE A 85 -30.42 -61.68 0.10
CA PHE A 85 -30.04 -61.99 1.47
C PHE A 85 -31.10 -61.52 2.47
N GLY A 86 -30.98 -61.99 3.71
CA GLY A 86 -31.93 -61.69 4.80
C GLY A 86 -32.85 -62.87 5.14
N PRO A 87 -33.45 -62.90 6.34
CA PRO A 87 -34.29 -64.00 6.82
C PRO A 87 -35.55 -64.25 5.96
N LEU A 88 -35.97 -63.27 5.15
CA LEU A 88 -37.09 -63.33 4.22
C LEU A 88 -36.67 -62.96 2.77
N CYS A 89 -35.38 -62.97 2.43
CA CYS A 89 -34.85 -62.55 1.13
C CYS A 89 -35.25 -61.12 0.71
N GLU A 90 -35.38 -60.25 1.71
CA GLU A 90 -35.78 -58.85 1.59
C GLU A 90 -34.67 -57.94 1.07
N CYS A 91 -33.40 -58.33 1.23
CA CYS A 91 -32.24 -57.53 0.84
C CYS A 91 -31.70 -58.01 -0.52
N HIS A 92 -31.22 -57.07 -1.33
CA HIS A 92 -30.43 -57.31 -2.54
C HIS A 92 -29.16 -56.46 -2.41
N GLU A 93 -28.00 -56.99 -2.79
CA GLU A 93 -26.79 -56.17 -2.96
C GLU A 93 -27.14 -55.03 -3.95
N TRP A 94 -26.65 -53.79 -3.78
CA TRP A 94 -26.79 -52.64 -4.70
C TRP A 94 -27.75 -51.48 -4.41
N VAL A 95 -28.48 -51.39 -3.28
CA VAL A 95 -29.22 -50.13 -2.98
C VAL A 95 -28.96 -49.65 -1.56
N CYS A 96 -28.00 -48.74 -1.43
CA CYS A 96 -27.80 -47.92 -0.24
C CYS A 96 -28.35 -46.53 -0.57
N GLU A 97 -28.99 -45.85 0.39
CA GLU A 97 -29.37 -44.45 0.20
C GLU A 97 -28.12 -43.64 -0.23
N THR A 98 -28.24 -42.85 -1.30
CA THR A 98 -27.15 -41.99 -1.78
C THR A 98 -27.09 -40.71 -0.94
N TYR A 99 -25.87 -40.31 -0.57
CA TYR A 99 -25.60 -39.00 0.03
C TYR A 99 -24.65 -38.24 -0.90
N ASP A 100 -25.03 -37.03 -1.28
CA ASP A 100 -24.26 -36.16 -2.20
C ASP A 100 -23.81 -36.85 -3.51
N GLY A 101 -24.71 -37.65 -4.10
CA GLY A 101 -24.44 -38.37 -5.36
C GLY A 101 -23.55 -39.62 -5.24
N SER A 102 -23.04 -39.94 -4.05
CA SER A 102 -22.18 -41.10 -3.80
C SER A 102 -22.89 -42.18 -2.96
N THR A 103 -22.59 -43.45 -3.22
CA THR A 103 -22.92 -44.56 -2.31
C THR A 103 -22.00 -44.52 -1.08
N CYS A 104 -22.38 -45.21 -0.01
CA CYS A 104 -21.65 -45.25 1.25
C CYS A 104 -20.12 -45.42 1.14
N ALA A 105 -19.35 -44.71 1.97
CA ALA A 105 -17.88 -44.80 1.98
C ALA A 105 -17.34 -46.09 2.64
N GLY A 106 -18.19 -46.86 3.32
CA GLY A 106 -17.87 -48.16 3.92
C GLY A 106 -18.58 -49.33 3.24
N THR A 107 -18.67 -50.48 3.92
CA THR A 107 -19.40 -51.65 3.40
C THR A 107 -20.91 -51.49 3.61
N CYS A 108 -21.69 -51.64 2.54
CA CYS A 108 -23.14 -51.58 2.63
C CYS A 108 -23.72 -52.93 3.06
N HIS A 109 -24.51 -52.92 4.14
CA HIS A 109 -25.21 -54.09 4.62
C HIS A 109 -26.71 -53.78 4.75
N CYS A 110 -27.49 -54.24 3.78
CA CYS A 110 -28.94 -54.09 3.71
C CYS A 110 -29.43 -52.64 3.97
N GLY A 111 -28.94 -51.70 3.16
CA GLY A 111 -29.35 -50.29 3.21
C GLY A 111 -28.73 -49.46 4.33
N ARG A 112 -27.92 -50.05 5.22
CA ARG A 112 -27.11 -49.32 6.21
C ARG A 112 -25.63 -49.39 5.84
N CYS A 113 -24.95 -48.26 6.03
CA CYS A 113 -23.51 -48.13 5.84
C CYS A 113 -22.78 -48.61 7.09
N LYS A 114 -21.84 -49.52 6.92
CA LYS A 114 -20.92 -49.94 7.98
C LYS A 114 -19.56 -49.35 7.68
N CYS A 115 -19.10 -48.44 8.54
CA CYS A 115 -17.83 -47.75 8.37
C CYS A 115 -16.68 -48.69 8.67
N ASP A 116 -15.64 -48.62 7.83
CA ASP A 116 -14.45 -49.43 8.02
C ASP A 116 -13.59 -48.78 9.12
N ASN A 117 -13.52 -49.46 10.27
CA ASN A 117 -12.72 -49.06 11.41
C ASN A 117 -11.73 -50.20 11.67
N SER A 118 -10.76 -50.33 10.78
CA SER A 118 -9.69 -51.33 10.79
C SER A 118 -8.95 -51.41 12.13
N ASP A 119 -8.83 -50.27 12.81
CA ASP A 119 -8.00 -50.11 14.01
C ASP A 119 -8.81 -50.08 15.32
N GLY A 120 -10.14 -50.27 15.25
CA GLY A 120 -11.03 -50.30 16.42
C GLY A 120 -11.21 -48.96 17.14
N ASN A 121 -10.64 -47.87 16.61
CA ASN A 121 -10.67 -46.53 17.17
C ASN A 121 -11.98 -45.76 16.89
N GLY A 122 -12.80 -46.21 15.93
CA GLY A 122 -14.10 -45.61 15.65
C GLY A 122 -14.04 -44.22 15.02
N LEU A 123 -12.93 -43.87 14.38
CA LEU A 123 -12.68 -42.53 13.81
C LEU A 123 -13.50 -42.25 12.55
N VAL A 124 -13.96 -43.29 11.85
CA VAL A 124 -14.91 -43.15 10.75
C VAL A 124 -16.32 -43.41 11.23
N TYR A 125 -17.18 -42.39 11.14
CA TYR A 125 -18.56 -42.45 11.62
C TYR A 125 -19.51 -41.60 10.76
N GLY A 126 -20.78 -41.60 11.13
CA GLY A 126 -21.86 -40.97 10.35
C GLY A 126 -22.82 -42.00 9.76
N LYS A 127 -23.95 -41.54 9.24
CA LYS A 127 -24.99 -42.43 8.69
C LYS A 127 -24.50 -43.12 7.41
N PHE A 128 -23.61 -42.46 6.68
CA PHE A 128 -23.05 -42.84 5.40
C PHE A 128 -21.53 -43.04 5.42
N CYS A 129 -20.92 -42.93 6.60
CA CYS A 129 -19.46 -42.94 6.82
C CYS A 129 -18.77 -41.72 6.20
N GLU A 130 -19.46 -40.58 6.29
CA GLU A 130 -19.08 -39.30 5.73
C GLU A 130 -18.06 -38.53 6.57
N CYS A 131 -17.90 -38.90 7.85
CA CYS A 131 -16.93 -38.27 8.74
C CYS A 131 -15.75 -39.18 8.97
N ASP A 132 -14.54 -38.64 8.77
CA ASP A 132 -13.28 -39.33 8.99
C ASP A 132 -12.36 -38.49 9.88
N ASP A 133 -12.34 -38.81 11.17
CA ASP A 133 -11.49 -38.10 12.14
C ASP A 133 -10.02 -38.55 12.08
N ARG A 134 -9.64 -39.46 11.17
CA ARG A 134 -8.23 -39.80 10.91
C ARG A 134 -7.46 -38.62 10.33
N GLU A 135 -8.14 -37.71 9.61
CA GLU A 135 -7.55 -36.50 9.03
C GLU A 135 -7.01 -35.53 10.11
N CYS A 136 -7.56 -35.59 11.32
CA CYS A 136 -7.15 -34.78 12.45
C CYS A 136 -5.90 -35.31 13.19
N ILE A 137 -5.42 -36.51 12.86
CA ILE A 137 -4.24 -37.09 13.53
C ILE A 137 -3.00 -36.37 13.01
N ASP A 138 -2.23 -35.80 13.92
CA ASP A 138 -0.97 -35.17 13.61
C ASP A 138 0.12 -36.22 13.32
N ASP A 139 0.88 -36.00 12.24
CA ASP A 139 1.81 -37.01 11.72
C ASP A 139 3.10 -37.10 12.57
N GLU A 140 3.41 -36.07 13.35
CA GLU A 140 4.61 -36.03 14.21
C GLU A 140 4.32 -36.54 15.63
N THR A 141 3.17 -36.15 16.19
CA THR A 141 2.78 -36.48 17.56
C THR A 141 1.89 -37.71 17.67
N GLU A 142 1.29 -38.18 16.57
CA GLU A 142 0.26 -39.22 16.52
C GLU A 142 -0.99 -38.90 17.37
N GLU A 143 -1.15 -37.64 17.83
CA GLU A 143 -2.26 -37.18 18.63
C GLU A 143 -3.35 -36.51 17.77
N ILE A 144 -4.61 -36.64 18.18
CA ILE A 144 -5.72 -35.95 17.53
C ILE A 144 -5.59 -34.45 17.83
N CYS A 145 -5.49 -33.64 16.78
CA CYS A 145 -5.29 -32.20 16.86
C CYS A 145 -4.07 -31.83 17.73
N GLY A 146 -2.97 -32.58 17.60
CA GLY A 146 -1.70 -32.31 18.28
C GLY A 146 -1.80 -32.27 19.80
N GLY A 147 -2.86 -32.85 20.38
CA GLY A 147 -3.15 -32.79 21.83
C GLY A 147 -3.76 -31.47 22.31
N HIS A 148 -3.97 -30.51 21.41
CA HIS A 148 -4.35 -29.13 21.72
C HIS A 148 -5.68 -28.70 21.10
N GLY A 149 -6.59 -29.65 20.86
CA GLY A 149 -7.89 -29.37 20.27
C GLY A 149 -8.85 -30.55 20.31
N LYS A 150 -10.00 -30.35 19.65
CA LYS A 150 -11.00 -31.41 19.44
C LYS A 150 -11.30 -31.56 17.96
N CYS A 151 -11.29 -32.79 17.47
CA CYS A 151 -11.69 -33.10 16.09
C CYS A 151 -13.20 -33.27 15.99
N TYR A 152 -13.78 -32.73 14.93
CA TYR A 152 -15.16 -33.00 14.52
C TYR A 152 -15.22 -33.17 13.01
N CYS A 153 -15.48 -34.40 12.55
CA CYS A 153 -15.66 -34.74 11.14
C CYS A 153 -14.48 -34.25 10.28
N GLY A 154 -13.26 -34.64 10.65
CA GLY A 154 -12.02 -34.28 9.95
C GLY A 154 -11.50 -32.85 10.20
N ASN A 155 -12.17 -32.05 11.03
CA ASN A 155 -11.76 -30.67 11.30
C ASN A 155 -11.36 -30.47 12.77
N CYS A 156 -10.17 -29.93 13.01
CA CYS A 156 -9.69 -29.61 14.35
C CYS A 156 -10.18 -28.24 14.83
N TYR A 157 -10.66 -28.21 16.08
CA TYR A 157 -11.06 -27.02 16.80
C TYR A 157 -10.07 -26.80 17.95
N CYS A 158 -9.12 -25.91 17.73
CA CYS A 158 -7.99 -25.69 18.63
C CYS A 158 -8.36 -24.96 19.91
N GLU A 159 -7.59 -25.23 20.97
CA GLU A 159 -7.62 -24.47 22.21
C GLU A 159 -7.03 -23.07 22.03
N ALA A 160 -7.33 -22.17 22.97
CA ALA A 160 -6.86 -20.79 22.89
C ALA A 160 -5.32 -20.72 22.89
N GLY A 161 -4.76 -20.05 21.89
CA GLY A 161 -3.31 -19.94 21.69
C GLY A 161 -2.70 -21.01 20.78
N TRP A 162 -3.51 -21.97 20.30
CA TRP A 162 -3.11 -22.99 19.34
C TRP A 162 -3.77 -22.78 17.97
N HIS A 163 -2.99 -23.02 16.92
CA HIS A 163 -3.29 -22.70 15.53
C HIS A 163 -2.76 -23.81 14.62
N GLY A 164 -3.21 -23.82 13.36
CA GLY A 164 -2.88 -24.88 12.40
C GLY A 164 -4.08 -25.78 12.12
N ASP A 165 -3.99 -26.57 11.05
CA ASP A 165 -5.07 -27.48 10.64
C ASP A 165 -5.18 -28.68 11.60
N LYS A 166 -4.09 -28.99 12.32
CA LYS A 166 -4.02 -30.02 13.36
C LYS A 166 -3.63 -29.43 14.73
N CYS A 167 -3.77 -28.11 14.93
CA CYS A 167 -3.44 -27.40 16.17
C CYS A 167 -1.98 -27.51 16.63
N GLU A 168 -1.05 -27.62 15.70
CA GLU A 168 0.37 -27.87 15.93
C GLU A 168 1.19 -26.61 16.26
N PHE A 169 0.64 -25.40 16.06
CA PHE A 169 1.35 -24.13 16.26
C PHE A 169 0.87 -23.37 17.50
N GLN A 170 1.77 -23.00 18.39
CA GLN A 170 1.50 -22.09 19.51
C GLN A 170 1.78 -20.64 19.09
N CYS A 171 0.77 -19.76 19.14
CA CYS A 171 0.93 -18.35 18.78
C CYS A 171 0.58 -17.42 19.95
N ASP A 172 1.36 -16.33 20.09
CA ASP A 172 1.12 -15.27 21.09
C ASP A 172 -0.01 -14.30 20.70
N ILE A 173 -0.56 -14.46 19.49
CA ILE A 173 -1.61 -13.60 18.94
C ILE A 173 -2.91 -14.37 18.76
N THR A 174 -4.02 -13.65 18.83
CA THR A 174 -5.35 -14.27 18.71
C THR A 174 -5.65 -14.76 17.28
N PRO A 175 -6.60 -15.72 17.10
CA PRO A 175 -7.01 -16.21 15.78
C PRO A 175 -7.50 -15.12 14.83
N TRP A 176 -8.21 -14.11 15.34
CA TRP A 176 -8.69 -13.00 14.53
C TRP A 176 -7.55 -12.10 14.05
N GLU A 177 -6.53 -11.89 14.90
CA GLU A 177 -5.40 -11.02 14.60
C GLU A 177 -4.45 -11.69 13.59
N SER A 178 -4.22 -12.99 13.76
CA SER A 178 -3.50 -13.82 12.79
C SER A 178 -4.17 -13.74 11.41
N LYS A 179 -5.48 -13.98 11.34
CA LYS A 179 -6.25 -13.87 10.10
C LYS A 179 -6.16 -12.48 9.47
N ARG A 180 -6.27 -11.42 10.27
CA ARG A 180 -6.20 -10.03 9.79
C ARG A 180 -4.84 -9.71 9.14
N ARG A 181 -3.73 -10.15 9.73
CA ARG A 181 -2.38 -9.87 9.21
C ARG A 181 -2.12 -10.60 7.89
N CYS A 182 -2.63 -11.82 7.74
CA CYS A 182 -2.50 -12.59 6.52
C CYS A 182 -3.54 -12.26 5.44
N THR A 183 -4.47 -11.32 5.69
CA THR A 183 -5.50 -10.98 4.70
C THR A 183 -4.92 -10.02 3.67
N SER A 184 -4.80 -10.48 2.43
CA SER A 184 -4.37 -9.69 1.27
C SER A 184 -5.37 -8.58 0.92
N PRO A 185 -4.99 -7.57 0.12
CA PRO A 185 -5.89 -6.51 -0.34
C PRO A 185 -7.16 -7.02 -1.05
N ASP A 186 -7.07 -8.19 -1.69
CA ASP A 186 -8.19 -8.86 -2.35
C ASP A 186 -9.14 -9.60 -1.39
N GLY A 187 -8.90 -9.51 -0.07
CA GLY A 187 -9.70 -10.16 0.97
C GLY A 187 -9.44 -11.66 1.14
N LYS A 188 -8.43 -12.21 0.47
CA LYS A 188 -8.01 -13.62 0.58
C LYS A 188 -6.94 -13.79 1.64
N ILE A 189 -6.85 -14.97 2.25
CA ILE A 189 -5.76 -15.29 3.18
C ILE A 189 -4.55 -15.71 2.34
N CYS A 190 -3.42 -15.02 2.50
CA CYS A 190 -2.18 -15.25 1.76
C CYS A 190 -2.40 -15.40 0.24
N SER A 191 -3.30 -14.61 -0.34
CA SER A 191 -3.69 -14.67 -1.76
C SER A 191 -4.14 -16.04 -2.28
N ASN A 192 -4.51 -16.99 -1.41
CA ASN A 192 -4.69 -18.42 -1.72
C ASN A 192 -3.44 -19.09 -2.36
N ARG A 193 -2.25 -18.53 -2.09
CA ARG A 193 -0.96 -18.99 -2.61
C ARG A 193 0.04 -19.28 -1.48
N GLY A 194 -0.43 -19.35 -0.24
CA GLY A 194 0.39 -19.64 0.91
C GLY A 194 -0.45 -20.00 2.13
N THR A 195 0.24 -20.48 3.16
CA THR A 195 -0.36 -20.83 4.45
C THR A 195 -0.10 -19.70 5.45
N CYS A 196 -1.15 -19.26 6.16
CA CYS A 196 -1.01 -18.27 7.23
C CYS A 196 -0.68 -18.96 8.56
N VAL A 197 0.46 -18.64 9.16
CA VAL A 197 0.89 -19.15 10.47
C VAL A 197 1.25 -17.97 11.36
N CYS A 198 0.60 -17.84 12.51
CA CYS A 198 0.82 -16.76 13.49
C CYS A 198 0.87 -15.33 12.89
N GLY A 199 0.08 -15.06 11.84
CA GLY A 199 0.02 -13.74 11.21
C GLY A 199 1.09 -13.47 10.16
N GLU A 200 1.84 -14.49 9.75
CA GLU A 200 2.82 -14.46 8.67
C GLU A 200 2.45 -15.48 7.59
N CYS A 201 2.61 -15.11 6.32
CA CYS A 201 2.30 -16.00 5.20
C CYS A 201 3.53 -16.77 4.75
N SER A 202 3.45 -18.09 4.77
CA SER A 202 4.42 -18.97 4.11
C SER A 202 3.94 -19.26 2.68
N CYS A 203 4.58 -18.63 1.70
CA CYS A 203 4.21 -18.79 0.29
C CYS A 203 4.58 -20.15 -0.26
N HIS A 204 3.73 -20.70 -1.12
CA HIS A 204 4.01 -21.93 -1.84
C HIS A 204 4.67 -21.62 -3.18
N ASP A 205 5.72 -22.36 -3.54
CA ASP A 205 6.38 -22.22 -4.84
C ASP A 205 5.54 -22.78 -6.01
N VAL A 206 4.43 -23.46 -5.72
CA VAL A 206 3.53 -24.07 -6.70
C VAL A 206 2.19 -23.37 -6.63
N ASP A 207 1.73 -22.85 -7.77
CA ASP A 207 0.42 -22.21 -7.86
C ASP A 207 -0.72 -23.25 -7.89
N PRO A 208 -2.00 -22.84 -7.73
CA PRO A 208 -3.15 -23.75 -7.81
C PRO A 208 -3.34 -24.45 -9.16
N THR A 209 -2.61 -24.04 -10.21
CA THR A 209 -2.62 -24.68 -11.54
C THR A 209 -1.56 -25.77 -11.67
N GLY A 210 -0.65 -25.88 -10.68
CA GLY A 210 0.42 -26.88 -10.64
C GLY A 210 1.74 -26.42 -11.27
N ASP A 211 1.84 -25.14 -11.64
CA ASP A 211 3.06 -24.55 -12.19
C ASP A 211 3.93 -23.98 -11.06
N TRP A 212 5.25 -24.20 -11.18
CA TRP A 212 6.24 -23.66 -10.25
C TRP A 212 6.53 -22.18 -10.57
N GLY A 213 6.59 -21.33 -9.55
CA GLY A 213 6.93 -19.91 -9.67
C GLY A 213 7.40 -19.32 -8.34
N ASP A 214 8.19 -18.24 -8.41
CA ASP A 214 8.78 -17.57 -7.23
C ASP A 214 7.74 -16.64 -6.56
N ILE A 215 6.81 -17.25 -5.82
CA ILE A 215 5.71 -16.54 -5.13
C ILE A 215 6.23 -15.92 -3.84
N HIS A 216 6.00 -14.61 -3.66
CA HIS A 216 6.51 -13.85 -2.53
C HIS A 216 5.60 -12.66 -2.17
N GLY A 217 6.01 -11.88 -1.17
CA GLY A 217 5.24 -10.77 -0.59
C GLY A 217 4.64 -11.14 0.76
N ASP A 218 4.29 -10.13 1.57
CA ASP A 218 3.81 -10.31 2.95
C ASP A 218 2.52 -11.15 3.00
N THR A 219 1.75 -11.17 1.92
CA THR A 219 0.54 -11.96 1.77
C THR A 219 0.54 -12.82 0.51
N CYS A 220 1.72 -13.22 0.02
CA CYS A 220 1.91 -14.05 -1.19
C CYS A 220 1.20 -13.51 -2.44
N GLU A 221 1.13 -12.19 -2.55
CA GLU A 221 0.43 -11.49 -3.63
C GLU A 221 1.27 -11.36 -4.90
N CYS A 222 2.56 -11.66 -4.86
CA CYS A 222 3.48 -11.46 -5.97
C CYS A 222 3.96 -12.78 -6.58
N ASP A 223 4.12 -12.77 -7.90
CA ASP A 223 4.70 -13.86 -8.68
C ASP A 223 5.66 -13.25 -9.72
N GLU A 224 6.87 -13.79 -9.84
CA GLU A 224 7.87 -13.27 -10.80
C GLU A 224 7.39 -13.37 -12.27
N ARG A 225 6.40 -14.23 -12.57
CA ARG A 225 5.72 -14.27 -13.88
C ARG A 225 4.95 -12.98 -14.19
N ASP A 226 4.51 -12.24 -13.18
CA ASP A 226 3.82 -10.95 -13.34
C ASP A 226 4.75 -9.86 -13.91
N CYS A 227 6.07 -10.07 -13.85
CA CYS A 227 7.06 -9.16 -14.43
C CYS A 227 7.06 -9.14 -15.96
N ARG A 228 6.35 -10.07 -16.62
CA ARG A 228 6.22 -10.05 -18.09
C ARG A 228 5.56 -8.78 -18.61
N ALA A 229 4.69 -8.14 -17.82
CA ALA A 229 4.10 -6.85 -18.17
C ALA A 229 5.14 -5.72 -18.28
N VAL A 230 6.23 -5.83 -17.51
CA VAL A 230 7.32 -4.84 -17.46
C VAL A 230 8.57 -5.23 -18.25
N TYR A 231 8.52 -6.36 -18.96
CA TYR A 231 9.53 -6.69 -19.97
C TYR A 231 9.55 -5.63 -21.07
N ASP A 232 10.73 -5.10 -21.35
CA ASP A 232 10.98 -4.15 -22.43
C ASP A 232 11.68 -4.85 -23.59
N ARG A 233 10.97 -4.90 -24.73
CA ARG A 233 11.48 -5.52 -25.95
C ARG A 233 12.67 -4.77 -26.55
N TYR A 234 12.81 -3.47 -26.29
CA TYR A 234 13.90 -2.68 -26.86
C TYR A 234 15.23 -2.89 -26.15
N SER A 235 15.21 -3.04 -24.83
CA SER A 235 16.39 -3.38 -24.04
C SER A 235 16.62 -4.89 -23.92
N ASP A 236 15.63 -5.70 -24.28
CA ASP A 236 15.58 -7.15 -24.04
C ASP A 236 15.78 -7.50 -22.55
N ASP A 237 15.19 -6.70 -21.67
CA ASP A 237 15.36 -6.83 -20.22
C ASP A 237 14.09 -6.40 -19.47
N PHE A 238 13.92 -6.84 -18.23
CA PHE A 238 12.86 -6.36 -17.35
C PHE A 238 13.23 -4.98 -16.81
N CYS A 239 12.24 -4.10 -16.70
CA CYS A 239 12.46 -2.74 -16.22
C CYS A 239 13.58 -2.00 -16.97
N SER A 240 13.69 -2.27 -18.28
CA SER A 240 14.73 -1.74 -19.16
C SER A 240 16.18 -1.92 -18.65
N GLY A 241 16.43 -2.88 -17.75
CA GLY A 241 17.71 -3.08 -17.05
C GLY A 241 18.05 -1.99 -16.00
N HIS A 242 17.13 -1.04 -15.84
CA HIS A 242 17.26 0.15 -15.00
C HIS A 242 16.38 0.10 -13.75
N GLY A 243 15.84 -1.06 -13.40
CA GLY A 243 15.09 -1.26 -12.18
C GLY A 243 15.03 -2.73 -11.78
N GLN A 244 14.45 -2.99 -10.61
CA GLN A 244 14.10 -4.33 -10.17
C GLN A 244 12.58 -4.49 -10.27
N CYS A 245 12.11 -5.64 -10.77
CA CYS A 245 10.68 -5.92 -10.82
C CYS A 245 10.21 -6.44 -9.46
N ASN A 246 9.15 -5.84 -8.93
CA ASN A 246 8.45 -6.25 -7.73
C ASN A 246 6.95 -6.29 -8.06
N CYS A 247 6.34 -7.47 -8.02
CA CYS A 247 4.88 -7.63 -8.22
C CYS A 247 4.35 -7.03 -9.55
N GLY A 248 5.07 -7.23 -10.66
CA GLY A 248 4.69 -6.66 -11.96
C GLY A 248 4.88 -5.15 -12.09
N ARG A 249 5.60 -4.51 -11.15
CA ARG A 249 5.98 -3.10 -11.18
C ARG A 249 7.49 -2.93 -11.10
N CYS A 250 8.02 -1.90 -11.74
CA CYS A 250 9.45 -1.60 -11.67
C CYS A 250 9.79 -0.58 -10.59
N ASP A 251 10.74 -0.95 -9.73
CA ASP A 251 11.45 -0.03 -8.85
C ASP A 251 12.71 0.47 -9.56
N CYS A 252 12.63 1.67 -10.10
CA CYS A 252 13.70 2.25 -10.91
C CYS A 252 14.91 2.66 -10.07
N LYS A 253 16.10 2.34 -10.59
CA LYS A 253 17.38 2.86 -10.10
C LYS A 253 17.38 4.38 -10.16
N VAL A 254 18.14 5.01 -9.26
CA VAL A 254 18.29 6.47 -9.20
C VAL A 254 18.68 7.02 -10.58
N GLY A 255 17.94 8.04 -11.04
CA GLY A 255 18.16 8.64 -12.35
C GLY A 255 17.33 8.05 -13.49
N TRP A 256 16.44 7.08 -13.22
CA TRP A 256 15.51 6.51 -14.21
C TRP A 256 14.05 6.68 -13.76
N TYR A 257 13.14 6.79 -14.72
CA TYR A 257 11.70 6.90 -14.51
C TYR A 257 10.93 6.29 -15.68
N GLY A 258 9.61 6.16 -15.51
CA GLY A 258 8.74 5.47 -16.45
C GLY A 258 8.16 4.19 -15.84
N LYS A 259 7.19 3.56 -16.50
CA LYS A 259 6.54 2.34 -15.97
C LYS A 259 7.47 1.13 -16.02
N LYS A 260 8.42 1.15 -16.96
CA LYS A 260 9.46 0.15 -17.16
C LYS A 260 10.85 0.73 -16.91
N CYS A 261 10.98 1.90 -16.29
CA CYS A 261 12.27 2.60 -16.14
C CYS A 261 12.96 2.93 -17.47
N GLU A 262 12.17 3.16 -18.52
CA GLU A 262 12.60 3.36 -19.90
C GLU A 262 13.18 4.76 -20.18
N HIS A 263 13.06 5.69 -19.24
CA HIS A 263 13.46 7.07 -19.44
C HIS A 263 14.49 7.53 -18.40
N PRO A 264 15.62 8.14 -18.83
CA PRO A 264 16.53 8.79 -17.89
C PRO A 264 15.88 10.07 -17.38
N ARG A 265 15.87 10.27 -16.05
CA ARG A 265 15.41 11.52 -15.44
C ARG A 265 16.23 12.66 -16.00
N SER A 266 15.56 13.65 -16.59
CA SER A 266 16.19 14.89 -17.06
C SER A 266 16.90 15.64 -15.92
N CYS A 267 16.48 15.40 -14.68
CA CYS A 267 17.15 15.87 -13.49
C CYS A 267 17.56 14.73 -12.54
N MET A 268 18.88 14.63 -12.32
CA MET A 268 19.50 13.67 -11.41
C MET A 268 19.47 14.11 -9.94
N LEU A 269 19.01 15.34 -9.66
CA LEU A 269 18.92 15.88 -8.31
C LEU A 269 17.52 15.65 -7.74
N SER A 270 17.45 15.40 -6.44
CA SER A 270 16.20 15.53 -5.70
C SER A 270 15.73 16.99 -5.71
N THR A 271 14.44 17.22 -5.44
CA THR A 271 13.89 18.58 -5.36
C THR A 271 14.62 19.43 -4.33
N GLU A 272 14.99 18.85 -3.20
CA GLU A 272 15.68 19.55 -2.12
C GLU A 272 17.14 19.90 -2.49
N GLU A 273 17.87 18.98 -3.12
CA GLU A 273 19.24 19.25 -3.61
C GLU A 273 19.26 20.28 -4.73
N SER A 274 18.25 20.26 -5.61
CA SER A 274 18.06 21.26 -6.65
C SER A 274 17.88 22.65 -6.03
N LEU A 275 17.01 22.78 -5.03
CA LEU A 275 16.77 24.06 -4.35
C LEU A 275 18.01 24.57 -3.61
N LYS A 276 18.74 23.69 -2.88
CA LYS A 276 19.99 24.06 -2.20
C LYS A 276 21.04 24.61 -3.19
N LYS A 277 21.16 24.02 -4.38
CA LYS A 277 22.07 24.54 -5.43
C LYS A 277 21.65 25.91 -5.95
N CYS A 278 20.35 26.16 -6.10
CA CYS A 278 19.83 27.43 -6.60
C CYS A 278 19.82 28.55 -5.55
N GLN A 279 19.85 28.22 -4.26
CA GLN A 279 19.82 29.18 -3.16
C GLN A 279 21.13 29.98 -3.04
N GLY A 280 22.28 29.30 -3.23
CA GLY A 280 23.59 29.95 -3.20
C GLY A 280 23.85 30.67 -1.87
N SER A 281 24.10 31.98 -1.94
CA SER A 281 24.32 32.86 -0.77
C SER A 281 23.09 33.67 -0.34
N SER A 282 21.95 33.49 -1.01
CA SER A 282 20.71 34.22 -0.71
C SER A 282 19.73 33.33 0.04
N ASP A 283 18.78 33.92 0.77
CA ASP A 283 17.75 33.15 1.47
C ASP A 283 16.70 32.55 0.53
N LEU A 284 16.60 33.06 -0.71
CA LEU A 284 15.61 32.65 -1.71
C LEU A 284 16.29 31.94 -2.89
N PRO A 285 15.70 30.89 -3.47
CA PRO A 285 16.24 30.26 -4.67
C PRO A 285 16.31 31.26 -5.83
N CYS A 286 17.45 31.29 -6.52
CA CYS A 286 17.73 32.21 -7.63
C CYS A 286 17.54 33.70 -7.25
N SER A 287 17.87 34.06 -6.01
CA SER A 287 17.70 35.42 -5.47
C SER A 287 16.27 35.98 -5.59
N GLY A 288 15.27 35.11 -5.76
CA GLY A 288 13.88 35.51 -6.04
C GLY A 288 13.64 36.11 -7.44
N ARG A 289 14.66 36.13 -8.30
CA ARG A 289 14.63 36.76 -9.64
C ARG A 289 14.68 35.75 -10.77
N GLY A 290 14.41 34.49 -10.49
CA GLY A 290 14.50 33.43 -11.50
C GLY A 290 13.81 32.15 -11.07
N LYS A 291 13.66 31.24 -12.01
CA LYS A 291 13.13 29.90 -11.79
C LYS A 291 14.27 28.89 -11.64
N CYS A 292 14.21 28.10 -10.57
CA CYS A 292 15.16 27.02 -10.32
C CYS A 292 14.68 25.72 -10.98
N GLU A 293 15.47 25.17 -11.89
CA GLU A 293 15.24 23.86 -12.50
C GLU A 293 16.54 23.05 -12.47
N CYS A 294 16.51 21.92 -11.76
CA CYS A 294 17.65 21.01 -11.61
C CYS A 294 18.96 21.65 -11.14
N GLY A 295 18.88 22.51 -10.12
CA GLY A 295 20.05 23.21 -9.58
C GLY A 295 20.62 24.28 -10.51
N LYS A 296 19.88 24.67 -11.56
CA LYS A 296 20.22 25.78 -12.45
C LYS A 296 19.13 26.85 -12.42
N CYS A 297 19.54 28.10 -12.30
CA CYS A 297 18.64 29.24 -12.33
C CYS A 297 18.45 29.77 -13.76
N THR A 298 17.19 30.03 -14.12
CA THR A 298 16.81 30.79 -15.30
C THR A 298 16.30 32.14 -14.84
N CYS A 299 17.07 33.21 -15.08
CA CYS A 299 16.75 34.55 -14.60
C CYS A 299 15.59 35.18 -15.38
N TYR A 300 14.82 36.01 -14.69
CA TYR A 300 13.69 36.73 -15.23
C TYR A 300 13.98 38.22 -15.42
N PRO A 301 13.37 38.85 -16.44
CA PRO A 301 12.58 38.22 -17.50
C PRO A 301 13.44 37.39 -18.46
N PRO A 302 12.92 36.27 -19.01
CA PRO A 302 13.74 35.36 -19.79
C PRO A 302 14.15 36.03 -21.11
N GLY A 303 15.46 36.05 -21.37
CA GLY A 303 16.05 36.74 -22.54
C GLY A 303 16.64 38.12 -22.24
N ASP A 304 16.35 38.68 -21.05
CA ASP A 304 17.02 39.89 -20.59
C ASP A 304 18.42 39.53 -20.04
N ARG A 305 19.45 40.15 -20.62
CA ARG A 305 20.86 39.90 -20.25
C ARG A 305 21.32 40.71 -19.05
N ARG A 306 20.49 41.64 -18.55
CA ARG A 306 20.84 42.55 -17.45
C ARG A 306 20.75 41.89 -16.09
N VAL A 307 19.91 40.85 -15.94
CA VAL A 307 19.88 40.01 -14.76
C VAL A 307 20.66 38.74 -15.03
N TYR A 308 21.76 38.54 -14.30
CA TYR A 308 22.69 37.45 -14.55
C TYR A 308 23.35 36.97 -13.26
N GLY A 309 24.22 35.96 -13.40
CA GLY A 309 24.83 35.26 -12.28
C GLY A 309 24.35 33.83 -12.17
N LYS A 310 25.02 33.01 -11.36
CA LYS A 310 24.65 31.58 -11.23
C LYS A 310 23.29 31.42 -10.52
N THR A 311 22.96 32.38 -9.67
CA THR A 311 21.77 32.45 -8.84
C THR A 311 20.98 33.75 -9.09
N CYS A 312 21.16 34.38 -10.26
CA CYS A 312 20.49 35.64 -10.63
C CYS A 312 20.73 36.79 -9.63
N GLU A 313 21.93 36.80 -9.03
CA GLU A 313 22.33 37.73 -7.98
C GLU A 313 22.65 39.14 -8.51
N CYS A 314 23.00 39.26 -9.79
CA CYS A 314 23.39 40.52 -10.41
C CYS A 314 22.27 41.12 -11.26
N ASP A 315 22.16 42.44 -11.21
CA ASP A 315 21.15 43.21 -11.94
C ASP A 315 21.68 44.58 -12.34
N ASP A 316 21.96 44.73 -13.63
CA ASP A 316 22.61 45.91 -14.21
C ASP A 316 21.62 47.03 -14.59
N ARG A 317 20.32 46.85 -14.36
CA ARG A 317 19.32 47.90 -14.65
C ARG A 317 19.59 49.21 -13.89
N HIS A 318 20.28 49.14 -12.76
CA HIS A 318 20.66 50.31 -11.95
C HIS A 318 21.84 51.11 -12.53
N CYS A 319 22.48 50.63 -13.59
CA CYS A 319 23.58 51.31 -14.27
C CYS A 319 23.13 52.15 -15.48
N GLU A 320 21.86 52.04 -15.89
CA GLU A 320 21.28 52.84 -16.96
C GLU A 320 20.84 54.20 -16.39
N ASP A 321 21.12 55.29 -17.11
CA ASP A 321 20.50 56.59 -16.84
C ASP A 321 19.08 56.69 -17.45
N LEU A 322 18.43 57.85 -17.31
CA LEU A 322 17.09 58.10 -17.86
C LEU A 322 17.01 57.94 -19.38
N GLU A 323 18.13 58.03 -20.10
CA GLU A 323 18.23 57.87 -21.55
C GLU A 323 18.62 56.43 -21.94
N GLY A 324 18.77 55.53 -20.97
CA GLY A 324 19.18 54.14 -21.17
C GLY A 324 20.68 53.96 -21.43
N ILE A 325 21.50 54.99 -21.19
CA ILE A 325 22.96 54.91 -21.37
C ILE A 325 23.58 54.27 -20.13
N ILE A 326 24.25 53.13 -20.34
CA ILE A 326 24.94 52.40 -19.28
C ILE A 326 26.18 53.19 -18.85
N CYS A 327 26.24 53.54 -17.57
CA CYS A 327 27.38 54.24 -16.96
C CYS A 327 27.81 55.48 -17.75
N GLY A 328 26.82 56.23 -18.29
CA GLY A 328 27.04 57.46 -19.04
C GLY A 328 27.94 57.29 -20.28
N GLY A 329 28.14 56.06 -20.76
CA GLY A 329 29.05 55.74 -21.87
C GLY A 329 30.54 55.79 -21.50
N HIS A 330 30.86 55.97 -20.21
CA HIS A 330 32.23 56.19 -19.70
C HIS A 330 32.63 55.18 -18.61
N GLY A 331 32.07 53.97 -18.68
CA GLY A 331 32.35 52.91 -17.75
C GLY A 331 31.68 51.60 -18.12
N THR A 332 31.99 50.57 -17.33
CA THR A 332 31.38 49.24 -17.47
C THR A 332 30.54 48.95 -16.23
N CYS A 333 29.30 48.47 -16.42
CA CYS A 333 28.49 48.00 -15.30
C CYS A 333 28.99 46.63 -14.83
N SER A 334 29.11 46.47 -13.52
CA SER A 334 29.47 45.22 -12.87
C SER A 334 28.51 44.99 -11.71
N CYS A 335 27.52 44.11 -11.92
CA CYS A 335 26.55 43.68 -10.91
C CYS A 335 25.81 44.88 -10.27
N GLY A 336 25.29 45.79 -11.10
CA GLY A 336 24.56 46.98 -10.67
C GLY A 336 25.43 48.16 -10.21
N ARG A 337 26.76 48.09 -10.37
CA ARG A 337 27.68 49.19 -10.05
C ARG A 337 28.56 49.57 -11.24
N CYS A 338 28.62 50.85 -11.56
CA CYS A 338 29.49 51.37 -12.61
C CYS A 338 30.96 51.42 -12.19
N ILE A 339 31.83 50.88 -13.04
CA ILE A 339 33.28 51.00 -12.96
C ILE A 339 33.71 52.04 -14.00
N CYS A 340 34.01 53.24 -13.53
CA CYS A 340 34.33 54.36 -14.42
C CYS A 340 35.71 54.27 -15.04
N GLU A 341 35.80 54.72 -16.30
CA GLU A 341 37.06 54.88 -17.00
C GLU A 341 37.93 55.97 -16.38
N LYS A 342 39.22 55.96 -16.73
CA LYS A 342 40.18 56.95 -16.23
C LYS A 342 39.72 58.36 -16.63
N GLY A 343 39.52 59.21 -15.63
CA GLY A 343 39.10 60.59 -15.85
C GLY A 343 37.60 60.80 -15.70
N TRP A 344 36.82 59.79 -15.32
CA TRP A 344 35.39 59.91 -15.03
C TRP A 344 35.08 59.48 -13.58
N PHE A 345 33.97 59.97 -13.04
CA PHE A 345 33.46 59.61 -11.71
C PHE A 345 31.95 59.91 -11.60
N GLY A 346 31.36 59.53 -10.47
CA GLY A 346 29.92 59.59 -10.22
C GLY A 346 29.29 58.20 -10.19
N LYS A 347 28.03 58.11 -9.74
CA LYS A 347 27.28 56.84 -9.64
C LYS A 347 27.17 56.14 -11.01
N LEU A 348 26.98 56.93 -12.06
CA LEU A 348 26.86 56.48 -13.45
C LEU A 348 28.02 56.99 -14.31
N CYS A 349 29.17 57.32 -13.72
CA CYS A 349 30.33 57.85 -14.45
C CYS A 349 30.05 59.11 -15.30
N GLN A 350 29.04 59.88 -14.91
CA GLN A 350 28.54 61.01 -15.67
C GLN A 350 29.39 62.28 -15.56
N HIS A 351 30.35 62.33 -14.62
CA HIS A 351 31.16 63.53 -14.35
C HIS A 351 32.62 63.34 -14.80
N PRO A 352 33.17 64.26 -15.62
CA PRO A 352 34.59 64.25 -15.95
C PRO A 352 35.40 64.77 -14.76
N ARG A 353 36.57 64.19 -14.47
CA ARG A 353 37.48 64.62 -13.39
C ARG A 353 38.30 65.86 -13.73
N LYS A 354 38.43 66.20 -15.01
CA LYS A 354 39.16 67.39 -15.48
C LYS A 354 38.16 68.42 -15.97
N CYS A 355 38.19 69.61 -15.37
CA CYS A 355 37.40 70.74 -15.84
C CYS A 355 38.18 71.53 -16.91
N ASN A 356 37.47 71.92 -17.97
CA ASN A 356 37.98 72.82 -19.01
C ASN A 356 37.43 74.24 -18.80
N MET A 357 37.46 74.73 -17.56
CA MET A 357 36.99 76.06 -17.13
C MET A 357 37.71 76.48 -15.85
N THR A 358 37.72 77.78 -15.54
CA THR A 358 38.34 78.28 -14.31
C THR A 358 37.47 78.00 -13.09
N GLU A 359 38.06 78.06 -11.88
CA GLU A 359 37.34 77.80 -10.65
C GLU A 359 36.22 78.84 -10.40
N GLU A 360 36.46 80.09 -10.80
CA GLU A 360 35.47 81.18 -10.71
C GLU A 360 34.29 80.95 -11.64
N GLN A 361 34.56 80.55 -12.89
CA GLN A 361 33.51 80.22 -13.87
C GLN A 361 32.69 79.01 -13.42
N SER A 362 33.35 77.99 -12.86
CA SER A 362 32.67 76.83 -12.29
C SER A 362 31.76 77.25 -11.13
N LYS A 363 32.26 78.06 -10.19
CA LYS A 363 31.47 78.49 -9.01
C LYS A 363 30.25 79.32 -9.41
N SER A 364 30.39 80.25 -10.36
CA SER A 364 29.27 81.09 -10.80
C SER A 364 28.10 80.31 -11.41
N LEU A 365 28.35 79.11 -11.97
CA LEU A 365 27.31 78.27 -12.56
C LEU A 365 26.59 77.39 -11.52
N CYS A 366 27.14 77.26 -10.32
CA CYS A 366 26.59 76.45 -9.23
C CYS A 366 25.98 77.29 -8.09
N GLU A 367 26.05 78.62 -8.21
CA GLU A 367 25.59 79.56 -7.20
C GLU A 367 24.11 79.87 -7.43
N SER A 368 23.27 79.57 -6.44
CA SER A 368 21.83 79.88 -6.47
C SER A 368 21.59 81.39 -6.27
N ALA A 369 20.35 81.85 -6.48
CA ALA A 369 19.97 83.27 -6.34
C ALA A 369 20.32 83.89 -4.97
N ASP A 370 20.40 83.07 -3.93
CA ASP A 370 20.76 83.47 -2.55
C ASP A 370 22.28 83.53 -2.30
N GLY A 371 23.11 83.30 -3.31
CA GLY A 371 24.58 83.30 -3.20
C GLY A 371 25.16 82.03 -2.58
N ILE A 372 24.34 80.98 -2.40
CA ILE A 372 24.75 79.72 -1.80
C ILE A 372 25.11 78.73 -2.91
N LEU A 373 26.28 78.13 -2.82
CA LEU A 373 26.75 77.11 -3.76
C LEU A 373 26.01 75.79 -3.53
N CYS A 374 25.30 75.29 -4.55
CA CYS A 374 24.57 74.02 -4.50
C CYS A 374 23.67 73.88 -3.26
N SER A 375 23.01 74.98 -2.87
CA SER A 375 22.12 75.06 -1.70
C SER A 375 22.74 74.58 -0.38
N GLY A 376 24.07 74.50 -0.28
CA GLY A 376 24.78 73.94 0.87
C GLY A 376 24.64 72.42 1.05
N LYS A 377 23.93 71.76 0.12
CA LYS A 377 23.58 70.32 0.15
C LYS A 377 24.43 69.48 -0.81
N GLY A 378 25.42 70.09 -1.46
CA GLY A 378 26.27 69.45 -2.44
C GLY A 378 27.60 70.17 -2.67
N SER A 379 28.34 69.69 -3.66
CA SER A 379 29.62 70.26 -4.08
C SER A 379 29.58 70.63 -5.55
N CYS A 380 30.14 71.79 -5.91
CA CYS A 380 30.22 72.21 -7.30
C CYS A 380 31.42 71.58 -8.01
N HIS A 381 31.20 71.02 -9.19
CA HIS A 381 32.23 70.44 -10.02
C HIS A 381 32.00 70.75 -11.50
N CYS A 382 32.91 71.50 -12.13
CA CYS A 382 32.83 71.96 -13.53
C CYS A 382 31.48 72.63 -13.89
N GLY A 383 30.96 73.48 -13.01
CA GLY A 383 29.70 74.20 -13.23
C GLY A 383 28.44 73.34 -13.10
N ARG A 384 28.53 72.17 -12.44
CA ARG A 384 27.36 71.39 -12.00
C ARG A 384 27.45 71.05 -10.53
N CYS A 385 26.30 71.05 -9.86
CA CYS A 385 26.20 70.58 -8.49
C CYS A 385 26.15 69.05 -8.43
N ILE A 386 26.98 68.48 -7.57
CA ILE A 386 26.97 67.07 -7.18
C ILE A 386 26.41 67.00 -5.77
N CYS A 387 25.14 66.59 -5.65
CA CYS A 387 24.42 66.51 -4.38
C CYS A 387 25.00 65.42 -3.47
N SER A 388 24.98 65.67 -2.16
CA SER A 388 25.58 64.75 -1.20
C SER A 388 24.85 63.41 -1.17
N ALA A 389 25.60 62.31 -1.21
CA ALA A 389 25.06 60.95 -1.18
C ALA A 389 24.64 60.48 0.22
N GLU A 390 24.95 61.25 1.27
CA GLU A 390 24.50 60.95 2.65
C GLU A 390 22.96 61.03 2.76
N GLU A 391 22.32 61.65 1.76
CA GLU A 391 20.90 61.96 1.73
C GLU A 391 20.36 61.65 0.32
N TRP A 392 20.01 60.38 0.05
CA TRP A 392 19.57 59.87 -1.27
C TRP A 392 18.33 60.56 -1.88
N TYR A 393 17.69 61.42 -1.09
CA TYR A 393 16.51 62.21 -1.40
C TYR A 393 16.86 63.63 -1.87
N ILE A 394 18.13 64.06 -1.87
CA ILE A 394 18.49 65.39 -2.37
C ILE A 394 18.81 65.34 -3.87
N SER A 395 18.07 66.13 -4.65
CA SER A 395 18.13 66.20 -6.11
C SER A 395 18.05 67.65 -6.62
N GLY A 396 18.00 67.84 -7.95
CA GLY A 396 17.92 69.16 -8.59
C GLY A 396 19.25 69.71 -9.12
N GLU A 397 19.17 70.71 -10.01
CA GLU A 397 20.35 71.34 -10.64
C GLU A 397 21.25 72.05 -9.62
N PHE A 398 20.65 72.56 -8.54
CA PHE A 398 21.34 73.25 -7.45
C PHE A 398 21.24 72.50 -6.11
N CYS A 399 20.89 71.21 -6.12
CA CYS A 399 20.66 70.41 -4.91
C CYS A 399 19.66 71.03 -3.93
N ASP A 400 18.68 71.74 -4.47
CA ASP A 400 17.62 72.47 -3.77
C ASP A 400 16.40 71.59 -3.48
N CYS A 401 16.22 70.50 -4.21
CA CYS A 401 15.11 69.57 -4.01
C CYS A 401 15.46 68.52 -2.95
N ASP A 402 14.61 68.38 -1.94
CA ASP A 402 14.73 67.38 -0.89
C ASP A 402 13.46 66.54 -0.84
N ASP A 403 13.55 65.28 -1.26
CA ASP A 403 12.38 64.42 -1.37
C ASP A 403 11.74 64.09 -0.01
N ARG A 404 12.40 64.45 1.12
CA ARG A 404 11.78 64.38 2.46
C ARG A 404 10.67 65.42 2.65
N ASP A 405 10.68 66.48 1.85
CA ASP A 405 9.67 67.53 1.87
C ASP A 405 8.37 67.09 1.17
N CYS A 406 8.38 65.98 0.42
CA CYS A 406 7.17 65.39 -0.12
C CYS A 406 6.27 64.83 1.00
N ASP A 407 4.96 64.88 0.73
CA ASP A 407 3.93 64.38 1.63
C ASP A 407 4.11 62.89 1.95
N LYS A 408 3.82 62.54 3.21
CA LYS A 408 3.96 61.19 3.75
C LYS A 408 2.63 60.73 4.32
N HIS A 409 2.30 59.47 4.08
CA HIS A 409 1.20 58.78 4.75
C HIS A 409 1.73 57.45 5.30
N ASP A 410 1.40 57.14 6.55
CA ASP A 410 1.96 56.01 7.31
C ASP A 410 3.51 55.95 7.34
N GLY A 411 4.16 57.12 7.32
CA GLY A 411 5.62 57.25 7.38
C GLY A 411 6.35 56.97 6.07
N LEU A 412 5.64 56.68 4.98
CA LEU A 412 6.18 56.45 3.64
C LEU A 412 5.98 57.69 2.76
N ILE A 413 7.06 58.17 2.14
CA ILE A 413 7.01 59.24 1.13
C ILE A 413 6.20 58.74 -0.06
N CYS A 414 5.20 59.53 -0.47
CA CYS A 414 4.27 59.18 -1.56
C CYS A 414 3.68 57.76 -1.42
N THR A 415 3.54 57.25 -0.19
CA THR A 415 3.10 55.88 0.17
C THR A 415 3.83 54.73 -0.52
N GLY A 416 4.94 55.00 -1.22
CA GLY A 416 5.57 54.05 -2.14
C GLY A 416 4.79 53.79 -3.43
N ASN A 417 3.71 54.55 -3.69
CA ASN A 417 2.85 54.45 -4.88
C ASN A 417 3.01 55.66 -5.82
N GLY A 418 4.07 56.43 -5.64
CA GLY A 418 4.41 57.59 -6.44
C GLY A 418 5.88 57.93 -6.32
N ILE A 419 6.34 58.83 -7.18
CA ILE A 419 7.70 59.35 -7.18
C ILE A 419 7.65 60.79 -6.65
N CYS A 420 8.54 61.13 -5.71
CA CYS A 420 8.66 62.51 -5.27
C CYS A 420 9.34 63.35 -6.36
N SER A 421 8.72 64.47 -6.70
CA SER A 421 9.17 65.45 -7.67
C SER A 421 9.30 66.79 -6.95
N CYS A 422 10.41 66.98 -6.24
CA CYS A 422 10.77 68.23 -5.54
C CYS A 422 9.67 68.80 -4.63
N GLY A 423 9.18 67.99 -3.69
CA GLY A 423 8.14 68.39 -2.72
C GLY A 423 6.70 68.10 -3.15
N ASN A 424 6.49 67.54 -4.35
CA ASN A 424 5.18 67.06 -4.79
C ASN A 424 5.23 65.59 -5.21
N CYS A 425 4.25 64.77 -4.80
CA CYS A 425 4.18 63.38 -5.22
C CYS A 425 3.53 63.23 -6.60
N GLU A 426 4.24 62.61 -7.53
CA GLU A 426 3.72 62.14 -8.81
C GLU A 426 3.24 60.70 -8.66
N CYS A 427 1.91 60.53 -8.54
CA CYS A 427 1.30 59.22 -8.31
C CYS A 427 1.36 58.33 -9.55
N TRP A 428 1.59 57.04 -9.32
CA TRP A 428 1.51 56.04 -10.37
C TRP A 428 0.07 55.84 -10.83
N ASP A 429 -0.11 55.33 -12.05
CA ASP A 429 -1.44 55.11 -12.63
C ASP A 429 -2.37 54.33 -11.69
N GLY A 430 -3.55 54.91 -11.44
CA GLY A 430 -4.55 54.36 -10.52
C GLY A 430 -4.40 54.81 -9.07
N TRP A 431 -3.37 55.58 -8.72
CA TRP A 431 -3.22 56.22 -7.40
C TRP A 431 -3.44 57.73 -7.48
N ASN A 432 -3.97 58.30 -6.40
CA ASN A 432 -4.24 59.73 -6.25
C ASN A 432 -4.09 60.17 -4.79
N GLY A 433 -4.23 61.47 -4.52
CA GLY A 433 -3.98 62.06 -3.21
C GLY A 433 -2.62 62.75 -3.14
N ASN A 434 -2.41 63.58 -2.12
CA ASN A 434 -1.18 64.38 -2.01
C ASN A 434 0.05 63.51 -1.71
N ALA A 435 -0.15 62.36 -1.05
CA ALA A 435 0.86 61.34 -0.79
C ALA A 435 0.59 60.04 -1.58
N CYS A 436 -0.22 60.09 -2.64
CA CYS A 436 -0.62 58.92 -3.44
C CYS A 436 -1.30 57.80 -2.64
N GLU A 437 -2.00 58.17 -1.58
CA GLU A 437 -2.61 57.24 -0.61
C GLU A 437 -3.97 56.66 -1.05
N ILE A 438 -4.55 57.17 -2.14
CA ILE A 438 -5.89 56.82 -2.61
C ILE A 438 -5.78 55.94 -3.86
N TRP A 439 -6.17 54.67 -3.77
CA TRP A 439 -6.33 53.80 -4.93
C TRP A 439 -7.69 54.03 -5.61
N LEU A 440 -7.67 54.32 -6.92
CA LEU A 440 -8.82 54.61 -7.76
C LEU A 440 -9.26 53.43 -8.65
N GLY A 441 -8.79 52.21 -8.34
CA GLY A 441 -9.00 51.03 -9.17
C GLY A 441 -10.43 50.88 -9.69
N THR A 442 -10.55 50.58 -10.98
CA THR A 442 -11.79 50.19 -11.63
C THR A 442 -12.37 48.96 -10.94
N GLU A 443 -13.57 49.09 -10.38
CA GLU A 443 -14.40 47.94 -10.00
C GLU A 443 -14.59 47.06 -11.24
N TYR A 444 -13.92 45.91 -11.28
CA TYR A 444 -14.30 44.83 -12.18
C TYR A 444 -15.60 44.23 -11.65
N SER A 445 -16.71 44.70 -12.21
CA SER A 445 -18.03 44.07 -12.14
C SER A 445 -18.06 42.71 -12.84
#